data_AF-A0A955X962-F1
#
_entry.id   AF-A0A955X962-F1
#
_cell.length_a   1.000
_cell.length_b   1.000
_cell.length_c   1.000
_cell.angle_alpha   90.00
_cell.angle_beta   90.00
_cell.angle_gamma   90.00
#
_symmetry.space_group_name_H-M   'P 1'
#
loop_
_entity.id
_entity.type
_entity.pdbx_description
1 polymer ?
#
loop_
_entity_poly.entity_id
_entity_poly.type
_entity_poly.pdbx_seq_one_letter_code
_entity_poly.pdbx_strand_id
1 'polypeptide(L)'
;MRPLLYKELLALRPYVSACLLLGLVMVVSDLATPQSTQGLAVALTEGLEAWLILAGTLAFAVGHAQVAPELTRGHIQLLDALPVSRAAVFVAKVAAGLVVVALILLVTAVSRGTFVALLTTDAHASPAPAEALLLVQHTAALLAFYGAGLFLSWLGTLGWAMFLLAFMVVFVAAEPIPAMRPLSLFHGYGTLRFVRGQPEAAGWPAMFWLGLGGAQALLSGLVFLGPGDALVQGGSRLQPTVKKLTIGLMAGVLLLLGAFSAVSLAARGNLSLTAVTRQVGHFRVLITHDEYRGDAEAEALLARFEPLDDAVRRILGVTTPLTLDVELAGRGRYHAGRYTGGKIRMAWDDQAAETFAHELTHAYAHALAGEALHRHHDHLRFFNEGLATWVAEQAVETSTSADPFRAWAGAIYGLDHHHFDPLTDDKARAKTLDPFEPYPLGLAFVEALVDAHGPLAPRCVLEQVALLPDQDLVGRALWYRVLAGCRFDLPEILAAYDNRLKSYARRWPSPARLVPVSADVEDGEPVLRVPEAVGVPLVCRFRSRVDAKPADLDEQAVLRGRCPVTTIDAGRETISYQLGWRLPMGWAVYTPWAELPVP
;
A
#
# COMPACT_ATOMS: atom_id res chain seq x y z
N MET A 1 27.46 35.44 -21.48
CA MET A 1 26.73 34.28 -20.93
C MET A 1 26.19 33.30 -21.98
N ARG A 2 25.32 33.72 -22.93
CA ARG A 2 24.74 32.79 -23.93
C ARG A 2 25.75 31.91 -24.69
N PRO A 3 26.88 32.44 -25.23
CA PRO A 3 27.87 31.60 -25.94
C PRO A 3 28.56 30.58 -25.03
N LEU A 4 28.81 30.94 -23.76
CA LEU A 4 29.40 30.04 -22.76
C LEU A 4 28.43 28.89 -22.45
N LEU A 5 27.17 29.21 -22.15
CA LEU A 5 26.16 28.19 -21.85
C LEU A 5 25.99 27.22 -23.02
N TYR A 6 25.94 27.72 -24.26
CA TYR A 6 25.85 26.88 -25.45
C TYR A 6 27.05 25.94 -25.57
N LYS A 7 28.28 26.45 -25.38
CA LYS A 7 29.49 25.63 -25.38
C LYS A 7 29.45 24.53 -24.31
N GLU A 8 29.08 24.86 -23.08
CA GLU A 8 29.03 23.88 -21.98
C GLU A 8 27.92 22.83 -22.20
N LEU A 9 26.77 23.21 -22.78
CA LEU A 9 25.73 22.26 -23.19
C LEU A 9 26.20 21.31 -24.31
N LEU A 10 26.96 21.82 -25.28
CA LEU A 10 27.55 20.99 -26.33
C LEU A 10 28.51 19.95 -25.75
N ALA A 11 29.30 20.33 -24.74
CA ALA A 11 30.20 19.42 -24.05
C ALA A 11 29.46 18.32 -23.28
N LEU A 12 28.21 18.56 -22.88
CA LEU A 12 27.37 17.59 -22.16
C LEU A 12 26.55 16.66 -23.06
N ARG A 13 26.64 16.75 -24.39
CA ARG A 13 25.90 15.87 -25.32
C ARG A 13 26.00 14.37 -25.00
N PRO A 14 27.17 13.79 -24.63
CA PRO A 14 27.25 12.38 -24.26
C PRO A 14 26.36 12.00 -23.07
N TYR A 15 26.23 12.90 -22.08
CA TYR A 15 25.40 12.68 -20.90
C TYR A 15 23.91 12.80 -21.21
N VAL A 16 23.54 13.70 -22.13
CA VAL A 16 22.17 13.77 -22.66
C VAL A 16 21.79 12.45 -23.35
N SER A 17 22.65 11.92 -24.21
CA SER A 17 22.42 10.62 -24.86
C SER A 17 22.34 9.47 -23.85
N ALA A 18 23.21 9.45 -22.85
CA ALA A 18 23.18 8.46 -21.78
C ALA A 18 21.87 8.52 -20.97
N CYS A 19 21.38 9.72 -20.67
CA CYS A 19 20.11 9.93 -19.98
C CYS A 19 18.92 9.38 -20.78
N LEU A 20 18.86 9.66 -22.08
CA LEU A 20 17.79 9.18 -22.96
C LEU A 20 17.84 7.66 -23.12
N LEU A 21 19.03 7.07 -23.29
CA LEU A 21 19.21 5.62 -23.38
C LEU A 21 18.80 4.93 -22.08
N LEU A 22 19.21 5.49 -20.93
CA LEU A 22 18.85 4.97 -19.62
C LEU A 22 17.32 5.00 -19.42
N GLY A 23 16.67 6.10 -19.80
CA GLY A 23 15.21 6.21 -19.79
C GLY A 23 14.52 5.16 -20.65
N LEU A 24 15.02 4.92 -21.87
CA LEU A 24 14.49 3.88 -22.75
C LEU A 24 14.65 2.48 -22.16
N VAL A 25 15.83 2.16 -21.62
CA VAL A 25 16.09 0.87 -20.98
C VAL A 25 15.13 0.63 -19.81
N MET A 26 14.84 1.66 -19.01
CA MET A 26 13.86 1.52 -17.92
C MET A 26 12.46 1.26 -18.43
N VAL A 27 11.97 2.05 -19.39
CA VAL A 27 10.63 1.84 -19.95
C VAL A 27 10.50 0.43 -20.53
N VAL A 28 11.53 -0.05 -21.24
CA VAL A 28 11.55 -1.42 -21.78
C VAL A 28 11.61 -2.48 -20.66
N SER A 29 12.44 -2.26 -19.64
CA SER A 29 12.57 -3.18 -18.50
C SER A 29 11.24 -3.29 -17.74
N ASP A 30 10.61 -2.14 -17.47
CA ASP A 30 9.32 -2.08 -16.79
C ASP A 30 8.29 -2.87 -17.61
N LEU A 31 8.17 -2.59 -18.92
CA LEU A 31 7.26 -3.32 -19.84
C LEU A 31 7.56 -4.82 -19.95
N ALA A 32 8.81 -5.24 -19.78
CA ALA A 32 9.23 -6.65 -19.86
C ALA A 32 9.02 -7.42 -18.54
N THR A 33 8.87 -6.71 -17.42
CA THR A 33 8.67 -7.35 -16.11
C THR A 33 7.22 -7.82 -16.01
N PRO A 34 6.91 -9.07 -15.61
CA PRO A 34 5.53 -9.54 -15.45
C PRO A 34 4.83 -8.79 -14.30
N GLN A 35 4.18 -7.68 -14.63
CA GLN A 35 3.67 -6.69 -13.68
C GLN A 35 2.43 -7.12 -12.88
N SER A 36 1.78 -8.23 -13.23
CA SER A 36 0.48 -8.62 -12.70
C SER A 36 0.50 -9.20 -11.28
N THR A 37 1.58 -9.06 -10.50
CA THR A 37 1.67 -9.68 -9.15
C THR A 37 1.82 -8.69 -7.99
N GLN A 38 2.09 -7.41 -8.26
CA GLN A 38 2.48 -6.44 -7.24
C GLN A 38 1.42 -5.35 -7.06
N GLY A 39 1.02 -5.07 -5.81
CA GLY A 39 0.09 -3.98 -5.51
C GLY A 39 0.69 -2.60 -5.86
N LEU A 40 -0.15 -1.60 -6.09
CA LEU A 40 0.25 -0.23 -6.49
C LEU A 40 1.38 0.35 -5.64
N ALA A 41 1.37 0.14 -4.32
CA ALA A 41 2.44 0.60 -3.43
C ALA A 41 3.81 -0.02 -3.77
N VAL A 42 3.82 -1.32 -4.06
CA VAL A 42 5.03 -2.06 -4.47
C VAL A 42 5.47 -1.61 -5.86
N ALA A 43 4.53 -1.45 -6.80
CA ALA A 43 4.80 -0.91 -8.13
C ALA A 43 5.36 0.54 -8.08
N LEU A 44 4.94 1.34 -7.10
CA LEU A 44 5.46 2.70 -6.90
C LEU A 44 6.85 2.74 -6.23
N THR A 45 7.33 1.65 -5.63
CA THR A 45 8.62 1.63 -4.91
C THR A 45 9.66 0.72 -5.56
N GLU A 46 9.24 -0.39 -6.16
CA GLU A 46 10.13 -1.31 -6.88
C GLU A 46 10.61 -0.68 -8.20
N GLY A 47 11.86 -0.95 -8.57
CA GLY A 47 12.53 -0.33 -9.73
C GLY A 47 13.02 1.10 -9.50
N LEU A 48 12.35 1.85 -8.61
CA LEU A 48 12.70 3.23 -8.26
C LEU A 48 14.10 3.36 -7.66
N GLU A 49 14.46 2.42 -6.80
CA GLU A 49 15.76 2.38 -6.14
C GLU A 49 16.90 2.23 -7.15
N ALA A 50 16.77 1.27 -8.07
CA ALA A 50 17.74 1.03 -9.13
C ALA A 50 17.85 2.25 -10.06
N TRP A 51 16.71 2.84 -10.41
CA TRP A 51 16.68 4.07 -11.20
C TRP A 51 17.42 5.22 -10.52
N LEU A 52 17.13 5.47 -9.23
CA LEU A 52 17.72 6.58 -8.50
C LEU A 52 19.24 6.40 -8.34
N ILE A 53 19.74 5.17 -8.21
CA ILE A 53 21.19 4.91 -8.25
C ILE A 53 21.77 5.34 -9.59
N LEU A 54 21.18 4.87 -10.69
CA LEU A 54 21.72 5.11 -12.03
C LEU A 54 21.61 6.59 -12.39
N ALA A 55 20.47 7.22 -12.13
CA ALA A 55 20.21 8.64 -12.32
C ALA A 55 21.10 9.50 -11.42
N GLY A 56 21.27 9.14 -10.15
CA GLY A 56 22.16 9.81 -9.20
C GLY A 56 23.64 9.70 -9.62
N THR A 57 24.07 8.52 -10.06
CA THR A 57 25.43 8.32 -10.59
C THR A 57 25.66 9.14 -11.85
N LEU A 58 24.66 9.23 -12.73
CA LEU A 58 24.72 10.08 -13.92
C LEU A 58 24.76 11.57 -13.55
N ALA A 59 23.96 12.02 -12.58
CA ALA A 59 23.99 13.39 -12.08
C ALA A 59 25.35 13.75 -11.46
N PHE A 60 25.94 12.82 -10.68
CA PHE A 60 27.31 12.94 -10.19
C PHE A 60 28.32 13.06 -11.35
N ALA A 61 28.20 12.22 -12.37
CA ALA A 61 29.07 12.23 -13.54
C ALA A 61 29.03 13.59 -14.26
N VAL A 62 27.83 14.17 -14.42
CA VAL A 62 27.63 15.48 -15.04
C VAL A 62 28.30 16.57 -14.21
N GLY A 63 28.10 16.58 -12.89
CA GLY A 63 28.74 17.55 -11.99
C GLY A 63 30.27 17.42 -12.02
N HIS A 64 30.78 16.20 -11.98
CA HIS A 64 32.21 15.91 -12.03
C HIS A 64 32.84 16.40 -13.33
N ALA A 65 32.26 16.04 -14.48
CA ALA A 65 32.75 16.38 -15.80
C ALA A 65 32.75 17.88 -16.11
N GLN A 66 31.84 18.64 -15.49
CA GLN A 66 31.74 20.07 -15.69
C GLN A 66 32.97 20.84 -15.20
N VAL A 67 33.60 20.39 -14.11
CA VAL A 67 34.63 21.18 -13.40
C VAL A 67 35.98 20.47 -13.30
N ALA A 68 35.99 19.13 -13.37
CA ALA A 68 37.21 18.34 -13.25
C ALA A 68 38.28 18.68 -14.30
N PRO A 69 37.97 18.90 -15.60
CA PRO A 69 38.98 19.22 -16.60
C PRO A 69 39.75 20.50 -16.26
N GLU A 70 39.08 21.52 -15.74
CA GLU A 70 39.68 22.80 -15.38
C GLU A 70 40.54 22.68 -14.11
N LEU A 71 40.02 21.99 -13.09
CA LEU A 71 40.68 21.83 -11.79
C LEU A 71 41.90 20.91 -11.84
N THR A 72 41.81 19.80 -12.59
CA THR A 72 42.85 18.76 -12.57
C THR A 72 43.97 18.99 -13.58
N ARG A 73 43.72 19.74 -14.66
CA ARG A 73 44.71 20.03 -15.71
C ARG A 73 45.41 21.38 -15.52
N GLY A 74 45.12 22.09 -14.44
CA GLY A 74 45.67 23.43 -14.19
C GLY A 74 45.24 24.46 -15.23
N HIS A 75 44.05 24.29 -15.82
CA HIS A 75 43.53 25.25 -16.80
C HIS A 75 42.82 26.43 -16.12
N ILE A 76 42.64 26.40 -14.80
CA ILE A 76 42.00 27.51 -14.06
C ILE A 76 42.77 28.82 -14.22
N GLN A 77 44.11 28.81 -14.18
CA GLN A 77 44.92 30.01 -14.40
C GLN A 77 44.76 30.54 -15.84
N LEU A 78 44.47 29.66 -16.79
CA LEU A 78 44.25 30.04 -18.19
C LEU A 78 42.94 30.83 -18.37
N LEU A 79 41.97 30.65 -17.46
CA LEU A 79 40.73 31.43 -17.45
C LEU A 79 40.96 32.90 -17.08
N ASP A 80 42.02 33.21 -16.33
CA ASP A 80 42.35 34.59 -15.95
C ASP A 80 42.85 35.43 -17.14
N ALA A 81 43.36 34.75 -18.17
CA ALA A 81 43.82 35.39 -19.41
C ALA A 81 42.67 35.64 -20.40
N LEU A 82 41.47 35.11 -20.15
CA LEU A 82 40.32 35.29 -21.03
C LEU A 82 39.51 36.55 -20.63
N PRO A 83 38.79 37.18 -21.56
CA PRO A 83 37.92 38.34 -21.27
C PRO A 83 36.60 37.93 -20.57
N VAL A 84 36.61 36.85 -19.78
CA VAL A 84 35.45 36.33 -19.03
C VAL A 84 35.86 35.99 -17.61
N SER A 85 35.05 36.37 -16.63
CA SER A 85 35.35 36.06 -15.22
C SER A 85 35.17 34.57 -14.92
N ARG A 86 35.97 34.01 -13.99
CA ARG A 86 35.80 32.64 -13.49
C ARG A 86 34.38 32.37 -12.99
N ALA A 87 33.76 33.36 -12.33
CA ALA A 87 32.37 33.26 -11.87
C ALA A 87 31.38 33.08 -13.03
N ALA A 88 31.54 33.82 -14.13
CA ALA A 88 30.68 33.66 -15.29
C ALA A 88 30.83 32.27 -15.93
N VAL A 89 32.06 31.73 -15.98
CA VAL A 89 32.34 30.37 -16.48
C VAL A 89 31.71 29.32 -15.55
N PHE A 90 31.92 29.43 -14.23
CA PHE A 90 31.35 28.51 -13.25
C PHE A 90 29.82 28.49 -13.29
N VAL A 91 29.18 29.67 -13.29
CA VAL A 91 27.72 29.78 -13.39
C VAL A 91 27.20 29.16 -14.69
N ALA A 92 27.89 29.37 -15.82
CA ALA A 92 27.50 28.76 -17.08
C ALA A 92 27.58 27.22 -17.04
N LYS A 93 28.61 26.66 -16.41
CA LYS A 93 28.81 25.22 -16.20
C LYS A 93 27.75 24.61 -15.28
N VAL A 94 27.47 25.29 -14.17
CA VAL A 94 26.42 24.89 -13.22
C VAL A 94 25.06 24.90 -13.91
N ALA A 95 24.73 25.97 -14.62
CA ALA A 95 23.48 26.07 -15.36
C ALA A 95 23.36 24.98 -16.45
N ALA A 96 24.43 24.70 -17.20
CA ALA A 96 24.44 23.63 -18.20
C ALA A 96 24.21 22.25 -17.57
N GLY A 97 24.84 21.96 -16.43
CA GLY A 97 24.63 20.71 -15.70
C GLY A 97 23.21 20.57 -15.15
N LEU A 98 22.64 21.64 -14.60
CA LEU A 98 21.26 21.66 -14.11
C LEU A 98 20.24 21.37 -15.22
N VAL A 99 20.50 21.78 -16.46
CA VAL A 99 19.64 21.41 -17.61
C VAL A 99 19.63 19.90 -17.83
N VAL A 100 20.77 19.22 -17.69
CA VAL A 100 20.84 17.75 -17.83
C VAL A 100 20.19 17.06 -16.62
N VAL A 101 20.35 17.58 -15.40
CA VAL A 101 19.64 17.06 -14.22
C VAL A 101 18.12 17.21 -14.38
N ALA A 102 17.64 18.34 -14.91
CA ALA A 102 16.23 18.54 -15.22
C ALA A 102 15.74 17.56 -16.29
N LEU A 103 16.56 17.24 -17.30
CA LEU A 103 16.23 16.20 -18.28
C LEU A 103 16.12 14.80 -17.63
N ILE A 104 17.03 14.44 -16.73
CA ILE A 104 16.96 13.18 -15.97
C ILE A 104 15.65 13.11 -15.19
N LEU A 105 15.25 14.20 -14.53
CA LEU A 105 13.97 14.29 -13.82
C LEU A 105 12.77 14.16 -14.75
N LEU A 106 12.80 14.82 -15.91
CA LEU A 106 11.73 14.70 -16.90
C LEU A 106 11.58 13.26 -17.40
N VAL A 107 12.69 12.60 -17.75
CA VAL A 107 12.69 11.20 -18.17
C VAL A 107 12.12 10.31 -17.06
N THR A 108 12.50 10.57 -15.81
CA THR A 108 11.96 9.86 -14.63
C THR A 108 10.44 10.05 -14.51
N ALA A 109 9.97 11.29 -14.59
CA ALA A 109 8.55 11.60 -14.44
C ALA A 109 7.72 10.99 -15.57
N VAL A 110 8.21 11.03 -16.81
CA VAL A 110 7.55 10.45 -17.97
C VAL A 110 7.53 8.92 -17.89
N SER A 111 8.66 8.27 -17.57
CA SER A 111 8.70 6.80 -17.46
C SER A 111 7.73 6.31 -16.38
N ARG A 112 7.73 6.98 -15.23
CA ARG A 112 6.83 6.63 -14.12
C ARG A 112 5.37 6.94 -14.42
N GLY A 113 5.06 8.12 -14.94
CA GLY A 113 3.69 8.45 -15.32
C GLY A 113 3.14 7.48 -16.37
N THR A 114 3.98 7.03 -17.30
CA THR A 114 3.62 6.00 -18.28
C THR A 114 3.40 4.65 -17.59
N PHE A 115 4.31 4.23 -16.71
CA PHE A 115 4.18 2.97 -15.97
C PHE A 115 2.93 2.92 -15.10
N VAL A 116 2.68 3.97 -14.33
CA VAL A 116 1.49 4.10 -13.50
C VAL A 116 0.24 4.11 -14.37
N ALA A 117 0.19 4.91 -15.43
CA ALA A 117 -0.97 4.93 -16.35
C ALA A 117 -1.24 3.57 -17.02
N LEU A 118 -0.23 2.73 -17.24
CA LEU A 118 -0.39 1.38 -17.78
C LEU A 118 -0.88 0.37 -16.73
N LEU A 119 -0.61 0.60 -15.44
CA LEU A 119 -0.94 -0.33 -14.35
C LEU A 119 -2.18 0.04 -13.56
N THR A 120 -2.47 1.33 -13.40
CA THR A 120 -3.65 1.79 -12.69
C THR A 120 -4.84 1.72 -13.64
N THR A 121 -5.55 0.60 -13.60
CA THR A 121 -6.93 0.53 -14.08
C THR A 121 -7.90 1.19 -13.09
N ASP A 122 -7.48 1.39 -11.84
CA ASP A 122 -8.25 2.06 -10.79
C ASP A 122 -8.13 3.59 -10.92
N ALA A 123 -9.18 4.29 -11.37
CA ALA A 123 -9.16 5.76 -11.49
C ALA A 123 -9.24 6.50 -10.15
N HIS A 124 -9.40 5.79 -9.03
CA HIS A 124 -9.78 6.38 -7.74
C HIS A 124 -8.63 6.58 -6.74
N ALA A 125 -7.47 5.96 -6.96
CA ALA A 125 -6.25 6.33 -6.24
C ALA A 125 -5.46 7.29 -7.11
N SER A 126 -5.76 8.60 -7.05
CA SER A 126 -4.91 9.60 -7.72
C SER A 126 -3.50 9.49 -7.15
N PRO A 127 -2.52 8.97 -7.93
CA PRO A 127 -1.17 8.78 -7.43
C PRO A 127 -0.44 10.13 -7.35
N ALA A 128 -1.06 11.21 -7.86
CA ALA A 128 -0.44 12.52 -8.03
C ALA A 128 0.21 13.11 -6.76
N PRO A 129 -0.39 13.05 -5.55
CA PRO A 129 0.27 13.59 -4.36
C PRO A 129 1.52 12.78 -3.97
N ALA A 130 1.44 11.45 -4.08
CA ALA A 130 2.57 10.56 -3.81
C ALA A 130 3.66 10.71 -4.87
N GLU A 131 3.29 10.78 -6.14
CA GLU A 131 4.21 11.04 -7.25
C GLU A 131 4.89 12.39 -7.13
N ALA A 132 4.15 13.45 -6.77
CA ALA A 132 4.71 14.78 -6.58
C ALA A 132 5.73 14.80 -5.45
N LEU A 133 5.40 14.21 -4.31
CA LEU A 133 6.32 14.08 -3.18
C LEU A 133 7.55 13.26 -3.56
N LEU A 134 7.36 12.11 -4.23
CA LEU A 134 8.45 11.29 -4.73
C LEU A 134 9.34 12.11 -5.66
N LEU A 135 8.76 12.85 -6.61
CA LEU A 135 9.50 13.70 -7.54
C LEU A 135 10.30 14.80 -6.82
N VAL A 136 9.76 15.38 -5.74
CA VAL A 136 10.48 16.34 -4.89
C VAL A 136 11.68 15.68 -4.21
N GLN A 137 11.51 14.49 -3.63
CA GLN A 137 12.59 13.73 -3.01
C GLN A 137 13.68 13.33 -4.03
N HIS A 138 13.28 12.90 -5.24
CA HIS A 138 14.22 12.60 -6.33
C HIS A 138 14.98 13.84 -6.77
N THR A 139 14.28 14.97 -6.92
CA THR A 139 14.89 16.25 -7.28
C THR A 139 15.95 16.64 -6.25
N ALA A 140 15.61 16.57 -4.97
CA ALA A 140 16.53 16.85 -3.88
C ALA A 140 17.77 15.92 -3.91
N ALA A 141 17.56 14.62 -4.06
CA ALA A 141 18.62 13.63 -4.13
C ALA A 141 19.53 13.88 -5.33
N LEU A 142 18.99 14.04 -6.55
CA LEU A 142 19.77 14.27 -7.77
C LEU A 142 20.59 15.56 -7.70
N LEU A 143 20.05 16.61 -7.08
CA LEU A 143 20.80 17.84 -6.83
C LEU A 143 21.95 17.63 -5.85
N ALA A 144 21.78 16.78 -4.83
CA ALA A 144 22.87 16.38 -3.95
C ALA A 144 23.94 15.56 -4.68
N PHE A 145 23.57 14.59 -5.50
CA PHE A 145 24.52 13.84 -6.34
C PHE A 145 25.29 14.76 -7.29
N TYR A 146 24.59 15.69 -7.94
CA TYR A 146 25.19 16.69 -8.80
C TYR A 146 26.16 17.61 -8.05
N GLY A 147 25.75 18.13 -6.88
CA GLY A 147 26.59 18.93 -5.99
C GLY A 147 27.85 18.17 -5.55
N ALA A 148 27.71 16.90 -5.17
CA ALA A 148 28.84 16.05 -4.83
C ALA A 148 29.80 15.87 -6.02
N GLY A 149 29.28 15.72 -7.24
CA GLY A 149 30.08 15.67 -8.46
C GLY A 149 30.88 16.95 -8.68
N LEU A 150 30.22 18.11 -8.57
CA LEU A 150 30.86 19.42 -8.66
C LEU A 150 31.96 19.57 -7.62
N PHE A 151 31.69 19.21 -6.36
CA PHE A 151 32.63 19.38 -5.26
C PHE A 151 33.80 18.40 -5.33
N LEU A 152 33.57 17.12 -5.62
CA LEU A 152 34.63 16.10 -5.63
C LEU A 152 35.45 16.09 -6.92
N SER A 153 35.14 16.97 -7.88
CA SER A 153 35.82 17.08 -9.17
C SER A 153 37.33 17.39 -9.06
N TRP A 154 37.76 18.18 -8.06
CA TRP A 154 39.19 18.48 -7.85
C TRP A 154 40.03 17.25 -7.45
N LEU A 155 39.38 16.22 -6.91
CA LEU A 155 40.03 14.95 -6.58
C LEU A 155 40.22 14.04 -7.81
N GLY A 156 39.72 14.43 -8.98
CA GLY A 156 39.78 13.62 -10.19
C GLY A 156 39.10 12.26 -9.99
N THR A 157 39.78 11.16 -10.31
CA THR A 157 39.22 9.80 -10.17
C THR A 157 38.95 9.38 -8.73
N LEU A 158 39.63 9.97 -7.74
CA LEU A 158 39.35 9.66 -6.33
C LEU A 158 37.99 10.17 -5.89
N GLY A 159 37.49 11.24 -6.51
CA GLY A 159 36.14 11.73 -6.26
C GLY A 159 35.09 10.65 -6.48
N TRP A 160 35.25 9.82 -7.51
CA TRP A 160 34.38 8.68 -7.80
C TRP A 160 34.44 7.61 -6.71
N ALA A 161 35.64 7.27 -6.25
CA ALA A 161 35.81 6.27 -5.19
C ALA A 161 35.23 6.76 -3.85
N MET A 162 35.44 8.03 -3.51
CA MET A 162 34.84 8.66 -2.32
C MET A 162 33.31 8.70 -2.41
N PHE A 163 32.78 9.03 -3.59
CA PHE A 163 31.35 9.02 -3.85
C PHE A 163 30.74 7.63 -3.62
N LEU A 164 31.32 6.60 -4.23
CA LEU A 164 30.86 5.21 -4.08
C LEU A 164 30.98 4.72 -2.64
N LEU A 165 32.07 5.05 -1.94
CA LEU A 165 32.25 4.69 -0.54
C LEU A 165 31.21 5.36 0.36
N ALA A 166 30.99 6.66 0.20
CA ALA A 166 30.00 7.40 0.98
C ALA A 166 28.59 6.84 0.75
N PHE A 167 28.27 6.54 -0.51
CA PHE A 167 27.02 5.91 -0.88
C PHE A 167 26.86 4.52 -0.21
N MET A 168 27.89 3.67 -0.25
CA MET A 168 27.87 2.35 0.41
C MET A 168 27.76 2.46 1.93
N VAL A 169 28.45 3.42 2.56
CA VAL A 169 28.35 3.64 4.02
C VAL A 169 26.91 4.02 4.40
N VAL A 170 26.28 4.94 3.67
CA VAL A 170 24.88 5.31 3.92
C VAL A 170 23.95 4.12 3.69
N PHE A 171 24.18 3.34 2.64
CA PHE A 171 23.41 2.14 2.34
C PHE A 171 23.47 1.11 3.48
N VAL A 172 24.69 0.75 3.92
CA VAL A 172 24.91 -0.25 4.97
C VAL A 172 24.46 0.25 6.35
N ALA A 173 24.69 1.52 6.67
CA ALA A 173 24.33 2.09 7.98
C ALA A 173 22.82 2.26 8.18
N ALA A 174 22.06 2.42 7.08
CA ALA A 174 20.61 2.60 7.15
C ALA A 174 19.84 1.38 7.66
N GLU A 175 20.38 0.18 7.46
CA GLU A 175 19.74 -1.06 7.87
C GLU A 175 19.64 -1.16 9.42
N PRO A 176 20.76 -1.09 10.17
CA PRO A 176 20.74 -1.19 11.63
C PRO A 176 20.37 0.12 12.36
N ILE A 177 20.38 1.27 11.69
CA ILE A 177 20.10 2.58 12.32
C ILE A 177 18.81 3.15 11.74
N PRO A 178 17.64 2.93 12.37
CA PRO A 178 16.34 3.40 11.87
C PRO A 178 16.30 4.91 11.57
N ALA A 179 17.01 5.72 12.37
CA ALA A 179 17.11 7.17 12.16
C ALA A 179 17.81 7.56 10.83
N MET A 180 18.63 6.66 10.27
CA MET A 180 19.27 6.84 8.97
C MET A 180 18.41 6.34 7.79
N ARG A 181 17.32 5.59 8.04
CA ARG A 181 16.45 5.09 6.96
C ARG A 181 15.84 6.19 6.10
N PRO A 182 15.40 7.35 6.63
CA PRO A 182 14.93 8.43 5.78
C PRO A 182 16.04 9.11 4.97
N LEU A 183 17.30 9.02 5.43
CA LEU A 183 18.47 9.44 4.67
C LEU A 183 18.86 8.39 3.61
N SER A 184 18.56 7.13 3.85
CA SER A 184 18.71 6.09 2.84
C SER A 184 17.70 6.31 1.74
N LEU A 185 18.21 6.66 0.57
CA LEU A 185 17.41 6.76 -0.63
C LEU A 185 16.72 5.43 -1.03
N PHE A 186 17.04 4.32 -0.37
CA PHE A 186 16.41 3.01 -0.55
C PHE A 186 15.23 2.85 0.41
N HIS A 187 15.52 2.92 1.71
CA HIS A 187 14.50 2.72 2.74
C HIS A 187 13.47 3.85 2.82
N GLY A 188 13.85 5.09 2.49
CA GLY A 188 12.96 6.24 2.55
C GLY A 188 11.69 6.06 1.71
N TYR A 189 11.80 5.42 0.54
CA TYR A 189 10.65 5.21 -0.36
C TYR A 189 9.77 4.03 0.06
N GLY A 190 10.36 2.93 0.53
CA GLY A 190 9.61 1.79 1.06
C GLY A 190 8.86 2.09 2.37
N THR A 191 9.20 3.19 3.05
CA THR A 191 8.56 3.61 4.30
C THR A 191 7.44 4.64 4.14
N LEU A 192 7.05 4.99 2.91
CA LEU A 192 5.92 5.88 2.68
C LEU A 192 4.64 5.27 3.27
N ARG A 193 4.23 5.77 4.43
CA ARG A 193 2.95 5.42 5.05
C ARG A 193 1.87 6.22 4.35
N PHE A 194 0.78 5.56 3.97
CA PHE A 194 -0.39 6.23 3.42
C PHE A 194 -1.44 6.36 4.52
N VAL A 195 -1.77 7.59 4.89
CA VAL A 195 -2.85 7.88 5.83
C VAL A 195 -3.95 8.59 5.04
N ARG A 196 -5.12 7.94 4.90
CA ARG A 196 -6.27 8.44 4.12
C ARG A 196 -5.93 8.74 2.65
N GLY A 197 -5.11 7.90 2.02
CA GLY A 197 -4.69 8.08 0.63
C GLY A 197 -3.66 9.18 0.40
N GLN A 198 -3.21 9.86 1.45
CA GLN A 198 -2.12 10.85 1.39
C GLN A 198 -0.83 10.24 1.95
N PRO A 199 0.33 10.49 1.32
CA PRO A 199 1.61 10.06 1.87
C PRO A 199 1.93 10.84 3.16
N GLU A 200 1.97 10.14 4.28
CA GLU A 200 2.51 10.59 5.55
C GLU A 200 4.05 10.53 5.46
N ALA A 201 4.63 11.49 4.74
CA ALA A 201 6.07 11.59 4.63
C ALA A 201 6.60 12.74 5.47
N ALA A 202 7.67 12.46 6.20
CA ALA A 202 8.44 13.51 6.84
C ALA A 202 9.14 14.31 5.73
N GLY A 203 8.87 15.61 5.59
CA GLY A 203 9.46 16.45 4.53
C GLY A 203 10.96 16.74 4.71
N TRP A 204 11.53 16.40 5.87
CA TRP A 204 12.91 16.74 6.22
C TRP A 204 14.00 16.06 5.38
N PRO A 205 13.86 14.83 4.85
CA PRO A 205 14.90 14.23 4.01
C PRO A 205 15.12 15.02 2.71
N ALA A 206 14.05 15.51 2.09
CA ALA A 206 14.17 16.36 0.90
C ALA A 206 14.91 17.67 1.24
N MET A 207 14.60 18.28 2.39
CA MET A 207 15.32 19.47 2.86
C MET A 207 16.79 19.19 3.15
N PHE A 208 17.10 18.05 3.77
CA PHE A 208 18.47 17.61 4.04
C PHE A 208 19.28 17.47 2.75
N TRP A 209 18.75 16.75 1.75
CA TRP A 209 19.42 16.53 0.48
C TRP A 209 19.60 17.82 -0.32
N LEU A 210 18.58 18.70 -0.35
CA LEU A 210 18.71 20.03 -0.94
C LEU A 210 19.79 20.87 -0.25
N GLY A 211 19.80 20.88 1.08
CA GLY A 211 20.82 21.57 1.87
C GLY A 211 22.23 21.04 1.59
N LEU A 212 22.39 19.72 1.54
CA LEU A 212 23.66 19.07 1.24
C LEU A 212 24.15 19.41 -0.18
N GLY A 213 23.29 19.31 -1.19
CA GLY A 213 23.63 19.66 -2.57
C GLY A 213 24.00 21.13 -2.74
N GLY A 214 23.24 22.03 -2.09
CA GLY A 214 23.54 23.47 -2.06
C GLY A 214 24.89 23.77 -1.41
N ALA A 215 25.18 23.16 -0.25
CA ALA A 215 26.46 23.32 0.43
C ALA A 215 27.63 22.81 -0.43
N GLN A 216 27.49 21.65 -1.07
CA GLN A 216 28.51 21.10 -1.96
C GLN A 216 28.75 21.98 -3.20
N ALA A 217 27.69 22.51 -3.82
CA ALA A 217 27.81 23.43 -4.95
C ALA A 217 28.53 24.74 -4.54
N LEU A 218 28.23 25.28 -3.35
CA LEU A 218 28.91 26.45 -2.80
C LEU A 218 30.40 26.16 -2.55
N LEU A 219 30.73 25.02 -1.93
CA LEU A 219 32.12 24.60 -1.72
C LEU A 219 32.86 24.40 -3.04
N SER A 220 32.22 23.82 -4.06
CA SER A 220 32.78 23.73 -5.41
C SER A 220 33.07 25.12 -6.00
N GLY A 221 32.16 26.07 -5.83
CA GLY A 221 32.36 27.46 -6.23
C GLY A 221 33.55 28.11 -5.55
N LEU A 222 33.73 27.91 -4.23
CA LEU A 222 34.90 28.42 -3.50
C LEU A 222 36.21 27.81 -4.00
N VAL A 223 36.19 26.52 -4.34
CA VAL A 223 37.35 25.83 -4.94
C VAL A 223 37.65 26.39 -6.34
N PHE A 224 36.63 26.61 -7.17
CA PHE A 224 36.78 27.09 -8.53
C PHE A 224 37.21 28.56 -8.64
N LEU A 225 36.74 29.41 -7.72
CA LEU A 225 36.96 30.86 -7.76
C LEU A 225 38.32 31.30 -7.19
N GLY A 226 39.08 30.41 -6.54
CA GLY A 226 40.42 30.69 -6.03
C GLY A 226 40.64 30.52 -4.52
N PRO A 227 39.67 30.79 -3.62
CA PRO A 227 39.86 30.57 -2.17
C PRO A 227 40.30 29.13 -1.81
N GLY A 228 39.95 28.13 -2.63
CA GLY A 228 40.38 26.74 -2.47
C GLY A 228 41.67 26.35 -3.19
N ASP A 229 42.46 27.27 -3.74
CA ASP A 229 43.67 26.94 -4.51
C ASP A 229 44.67 26.08 -3.70
N ALA A 230 44.80 26.34 -2.40
CA ALA A 230 45.64 25.54 -1.50
C ALA A 230 45.16 24.07 -1.38
N LEU A 231 43.85 23.84 -1.38
CA LEU A 231 43.26 22.49 -1.38
C LEU A 231 43.55 21.76 -2.69
N VAL A 232 43.39 22.45 -3.82
CA VAL A 232 43.67 21.87 -5.16
C VAL A 232 45.15 21.51 -5.29
N GLN A 233 46.06 22.37 -4.83
CA GLN A 233 47.50 22.11 -4.83
C GLN A 233 47.90 20.98 -3.87
N GLY A 234 47.24 20.86 -2.71
CA GLY A 234 47.45 19.74 -1.80
C GLY A 234 46.98 18.41 -2.39
N GLY A 235 45.80 18.41 -3.03
CA GLY A 235 45.23 17.23 -3.69
C GLY A 235 46.04 16.72 -4.87
N SER A 236 46.58 17.62 -5.70
CA SER A 236 47.39 17.24 -6.87
C SER A 236 48.69 16.52 -6.47
N ARG A 237 49.29 16.86 -5.32
CA ARG A 237 50.47 16.15 -4.77
C ARG A 237 50.15 14.71 -4.37
N LEU A 238 48.91 14.43 -3.98
CA LEU A 238 48.46 13.11 -3.56
C LEU A 238 48.03 12.22 -4.74
N GLN A 239 47.78 12.78 -5.93
CA GLN A 239 47.26 12.04 -7.09
C GLN A 239 47.96 10.70 -7.41
N PRO A 240 49.30 10.56 -7.38
CA PRO A 240 49.96 9.30 -7.72
C PRO A 240 49.64 8.17 -6.75
N THR A 241 49.67 8.47 -5.44
CA THR A 241 49.32 7.54 -4.36
C THR A 241 47.83 7.23 -4.39
N VAL A 242 47.04 8.27 -4.63
CA VAL A 242 45.59 8.23 -4.70
C VAL A 242 45.09 7.39 -5.88
N LYS A 243 45.77 7.40 -7.04
CA LYS A 243 45.36 6.58 -8.19
C LYS A 243 45.44 5.08 -7.86
N LYS A 244 46.47 4.64 -7.13
CA LYS A 244 46.59 3.26 -6.65
C LYS A 244 45.51 2.92 -5.61
N LEU A 245 45.26 3.83 -4.68
CA LEU A 245 44.21 3.68 -3.66
C LEU A 245 42.80 3.62 -4.30
N THR A 246 42.55 4.45 -5.32
CA THR A 246 41.28 4.50 -6.05
C THR A 246 40.98 3.16 -6.73
N ILE A 247 41.98 2.54 -7.37
CA ILE A 247 41.82 1.20 -7.98
C ILE A 247 41.50 0.16 -6.91
N GLY A 248 42.20 0.17 -5.77
CA GLY A 248 41.93 -0.73 -4.66
C GLY A 248 40.54 -0.54 -4.06
N LEU A 249 40.11 0.71 -3.86
CA LEU A 249 38.79 1.03 -3.30
C LEU A 249 37.66 0.65 -4.27
N MET A 250 37.83 0.96 -5.56
CA MET A 250 36.90 0.54 -6.63
C MET A 250 36.77 -0.98 -6.69
N ALA A 251 37.88 -1.71 -6.64
CA ALA A 251 37.88 -3.17 -6.62
C ALA A 251 37.18 -3.71 -5.37
N GLY A 252 37.42 -3.10 -4.20
CA GLY A 252 36.75 -3.43 -2.95
C GLY A 252 35.24 -3.19 -3.00
N VAL A 253 34.79 -2.04 -3.53
CA VAL A 253 33.37 -1.73 -3.71
C VAL A 253 32.72 -2.70 -4.70
N LEU A 254 33.38 -3.01 -5.83
CA LEU A 254 32.88 -3.99 -6.80
C LEU A 254 32.81 -5.40 -6.21
N LEU A 255 33.79 -5.80 -5.38
CA LEU A 255 33.74 -7.07 -4.64
C LEU A 255 32.59 -7.10 -3.63
N LEU A 256 32.37 -6.02 -2.90
CA LEU A 256 31.26 -5.91 -1.96
C LEU A 256 29.90 -5.92 -2.67
N LEU A 257 29.76 -5.17 -3.77
CA LEU A 257 28.56 -5.20 -4.61
C LEU A 257 28.34 -6.57 -5.24
N GLY A 258 29.42 -7.23 -5.70
CA GLY A 258 29.36 -8.58 -6.24
C GLY A 258 28.99 -9.61 -5.19
N ALA A 259 29.55 -9.53 -3.98
CA ALA A 259 29.20 -10.38 -2.84
C ALA A 259 27.77 -10.12 -2.37
N PHE A 260 27.34 -8.86 -2.25
CA PHE A 260 25.98 -8.50 -1.90
C PHE A 260 24.98 -8.93 -2.97
N SER A 261 25.32 -8.78 -4.25
CA SER A 261 24.49 -9.26 -5.36
C SER A 261 24.45 -10.78 -5.38
N ALA A 262 25.56 -11.48 -5.12
CA ALA A 262 25.60 -12.93 -5.01
C ALA A 262 24.82 -13.45 -3.79
N VAL A 263 24.91 -12.77 -2.64
CA VAL A 263 24.10 -13.06 -1.45
C VAL A 263 22.64 -12.73 -1.72
N SER A 264 22.31 -11.63 -2.39
CA SER A 264 20.94 -11.28 -2.76
C SER A 264 20.38 -12.20 -3.83
N LEU A 265 21.19 -12.70 -4.76
CA LEU A 265 20.79 -13.64 -5.80
C LEU A 265 20.72 -15.06 -5.24
N ALA A 266 21.57 -15.43 -4.28
CA ALA A 266 21.47 -16.68 -3.52
C ALA A 266 20.31 -16.63 -2.53
N ALA A 267 20.09 -15.47 -1.91
CA ALA A 267 18.95 -15.21 -1.04
C ALA A 267 17.67 -15.11 -1.86
N ARG A 268 17.64 -14.56 -3.07
CA ARG A 268 16.51 -14.61 -4.02
C ARG A 268 16.43 -15.91 -4.81
N GLY A 269 17.48 -16.74 -4.78
CA GLY A 269 17.49 -18.10 -5.29
C GLY A 269 16.91 -19.06 -4.26
N ASN A 270 17.12 -18.78 -2.96
CA ASN A 270 16.50 -19.48 -1.83
C ASN A 270 15.15 -18.85 -1.39
N LEU A 271 14.97 -17.54 -1.58
CA LEU A 271 13.73 -16.73 -1.52
C LEU A 271 13.19 -16.50 -2.92
N SER A 272 13.57 -17.37 -3.87
CA SER A 272 12.61 -17.73 -4.89
C SER A 272 11.56 -18.45 -4.07
N LEU A 273 10.64 -17.66 -3.50
CA LEU A 273 9.26 -18.01 -3.33
C LEU A 273 8.96 -18.77 -4.61
N THR A 274 9.04 -20.10 -4.55
CA THR A 274 8.83 -21.00 -5.66
C THR A 274 7.35 -20.95 -5.94
N ALA A 275 6.83 -19.78 -6.26
CA ALA A 275 5.41 -19.55 -6.33
C ALA A 275 4.94 -20.34 -7.56
N VAL A 276 4.27 -21.45 -7.30
CA VAL A 276 3.84 -22.32 -8.38
C VAL A 276 2.69 -21.59 -9.05
N THR A 277 2.91 -21.21 -10.30
CA THR A 277 1.84 -20.64 -11.12
C THR A 277 1.11 -21.77 -11.83
N ARG A 278 -0.21 -21.77 -11.70
CA ARG A 278 -1.13 -22.68 -12.39
C ARG A 278 -2.14 -21.86 -13.18
N GLN A 279 -2.48 -22.33 -14.37
CA GLN A 279 -3.63 -21.81 -15.10
C GLN A 279 -4.80 -22.76 -14.84
N VAL A 280 -5.90 -22.22 -14.32
CA VAL A 280 -7.14 -22.97 -14.05
C VAL A 280 -8.28 -22.21 -14.68
N GLY A 281 -8.73 -22.66 -15.86
CA GLY A 281 -9.68 -21.91 -16.68
C GLY A 281 -9.21 -20.48 -16.94
N HIS A 282 -9.98 -19.50 -16.47
CA HIS A 282 -9.70 -18.07 -16.60
C HIS A 282 -8.88 -17.49 -15.43
N PHE A 283 -8.47 -18.33 -14.46
CA PHE A 283 -7.69 -17.91 -13.31
C PHE A 283 -6.22 -18.24 -13.50
N ARG A 284 -5.36 -17.26 -13.19
CA ARG A 284 -3.94 -17.51 -12.98
C ARG A 284 -3.69 -17.60 -11.48
N VAL A 285 -3.45 -18.81 -11.00
CA VAL A 285 -3.32 -19.11 -9.57
C VAL A 285 -1.85 -19.14 -9.18
N LEU A 286 -1.49 -18.29 -8.21
CA LEU A 286 -0.16 -18.18 -7.61
C LEU A 286 -0.18 -18.83 -6.24
N ILE A 287 0.61 -19.89 -6.05
CA ILE A 287 0.66 -20.63 -4.79
C ILE A 287 1.99 -20.34 -4.09
N THR A 288 1.96 -19.64 -2.96
CA THR A 288 3.18 -19.24 -2.24
C THR A 288 3.71 -20.39 -1.35
N HIS A 289 5.02 -20.66 -1.43
CA HIS A 289 5.59 -22.03 -1.30
C HIS A 289 6.14 -22.43 0.07
N ASP A 290 5.95 -21.67 1.15
CA ASP A 290 6.50 -22.12 2.45
C ASP A 290 5.85 -23.44 2.92
N GLU A 291 4.67 -23.80 2.39
CA GLU A 291 3.94 -25.05 2.72
C GLU A 291 3.55 -25.90 1.48
N TYR A 292 3.72 -25.40 0.25
CA TYR A 292 3.30 -26.13 -0.96
C TYR A 292 4.26 -27.27 -1.31
N ARG A 293 4.00 -28.47 -0.77
CA ARG A 293 4.68 -29.73 -1.16
C ARG A 293 3.79 -30.62 -2.03
N GLY A 294 3.05 -30.02 -2.97
CA GLY A 294 2.12 -30.76 -3.81
C GLY A 294 0.97 -31.36 -3.01
N ASP A 295 0.41 -30.57 -2.08
CA ASP A 295 -0.68 -31.03 -1.24
C ASP A 295 -1.90 -31.37 -2.11
N ALA A 296 -2.43 -32.57 -1.93
CA ALA A 296 -3.64 -33.02 -2.65
C ALA A 296 -4.82 -32.08 -2.38
N GLU A 297 -4.83 -31.42 -1.22
CA GLU A 297 -5.80 -30.38 -0.85
C GLU A 297 -5.79 -29.17 -1.81
N ALA A 298 -4.64 -28.78 -2.37
CA ALA A 298 -4.56 -27.60 -3.25
C ALA A 298 -5.13 -27.96 -4.60
N GLU A 299 -4.68 -29.10 -5.14
CA GLU A 299 -5.18 -29.59 -6.43
C GLU A 299 -6.70 -29.86 -6.34
N ALA A 300 -7.19 -30.36 -5.20
CA ALA A 300 -8.62 -30.51 -4.94
C ALA A 300 -9.35 -29.16 -4.91
N LEU A 301 -8.78 -28.12 -4.30
CA LEU A 301 -9.35 -26.78 -4.32
C LEU A 301 -9.32 -26.15 -5.73
N LEU A 302 -8.20 -26.25 -6.44
CA LEU A 302 -8.05 -25.75 -7.81
C LEU A 302 -9.07 -26.38 -8.75
N ALA A 303 -9.31 -27.70 -8.62
CA ALA A 303 -10.33 -28.40 -9.39
C ALA A 303 -11.75 -27.87 -9.17
N ARG A 304 -11.99 -27.12 -8.07
CA ARG A 304 -13.29 -26.50 -7.77
C ARG A 304 -13.42 -25.08 -8.30
N PHE A 305 -12.36 -24.42 -8.76
CA PHE A 305 -12.43 -23.01 -9.17
C PHE A 305 -13.37 -22.76 -10.34
N GLU A 306 -13.28 -23.56 -11.42
CA GLU A 306 -14.19 -23.42 -12.57
C GLU A 306 -15.65 -23.75 -12.21
N PRO A 307 -15.96 -24.86 -11.52
CA PRO A 307 -17.33 -25.11 -11.05
C PRO A 307 -17.90 -24.02 -10.15
N LEU A 308 -17.07 -23.44 -9.27
CA LEU A 308 -17.48 -22.33 -8.39
C LEU A 308 -17.72 -21.05 -9.19
N ASP A 309 -16.86 -20.74 -10.16
CA ASP A 309 -17.07 -19.62 -11.08
C ASP A 309 -18.37 -19.75 -11.87
N ASP A 310 -18.64 -20.94 -12.42
CA ASP A 310 -19.88 -21.25 -13.13
C ASP A 310 -21.10 -21.10 -12.20
N ALA A 311 -21.01 -21.52 -10.94
CA ALA A 311 -22.07 -21.37 -9.95
C ALA A 311 -22.33 -19.89 -9.62
N VAL A 312 -21.28 -19.14 -9.28
CA VAL A 312 -21.36 -17.70 -8.97
C VAL A 312 -21.95 -16.93 -10.16
N ARG A 313 -21.46 -17.18 -11.38
CA ARG A 313 -21.99 -16.57 -12.60
C ARG A 313 -23.46 -16.87 -12.81
N ARG A 314 -23.88 -18.12 -12.62
CA ARG A 314 -25.29 -18.52 -12.78
C ARG A 314 -26.20 -17.82 -11.77
N ILE A 315 -25.77 -17.74 -10.50
CA ILE A 315 -26.50 -17.08 -9.43
C ILE A 315 -26.66 -15.58 -9.74
N LEU A 316 -25.59 -14.92 -10.17
CA LEU A 316 -25.60 -13.50 -10.54
C LEU A 316 -26.17 -13.24 -11.96
N GLY A 317 -26.48 -14.28 -12.72
CA GLY A 317 -26.91 -14.21 -14.12
C GLY A 317 -25.86 -13.70 -15.11
N VAL A 318 -24.57 -13.69 -14.75
CA VAL A 318 -23.48 -13.22 -15.62
C VAL A 318 -23.06 -14.32 -16.58
N THR A 319 -22.88 -14.01 -17.86
CA THR A 319 -22.46 -15.00 -18.88
C THR A 319 -20.96 -15.01 -19.11
N THR A 320 -20.31 -13.86 -18.96
CA THR A 320 -18.90 -13.67 -19.31
C THR A 320 -18.01 -13.97 -18.10
N PRO A 321 -17.06 -14.92 -18.21
CA PRO A 321 -16.11 -15.18 -17.13
C PRO A 321 -15.11 -14.03 -16.97
N LEU A 322 -14.69 -13.78 -15.73
CA LEU A 322 -13.61 -12.85 -15.43
C LEU A 322 -12.26 -13.56 -15.51
N THR A 323 -11.24 -12.84 -16.00
CA THR A 323 -9.84 -13.25 -15.86
C THR A 323 -9.27 -12.59 -14.61
N LEU A 324 -8.88 -13.39 -13.62
CA LEU A 324 -8.38 -12.90 -12.33
C LEU A 324 -7.12 -13.66 -11.91
N ASP A 325 -6.29 -12.96 -11.14
CA ASP A 325 -5.20 -13.60 -10.42
C ASP A 325 -5.68 -14.09 -9.05
N VAL A 326 -5.31 -15.31 -8.67
CA VAL A 326 -5.66 -15.84 -7.35
C VAL A 326 -4.37 -16.19 -6.61
N GLU A 327 -4.07 -15.50 -5.51
CA GLU A 327 -2.95 -15.84 -4.64
C GLU A 327 -3.45 -16.70 -3.47
N LEU A 328 -2.98 -17.95 -3.46
CA LEU A 328 -3.13 -18.86 -2.32
C LEU A 328 -1.97 -18.64 -1.36
N ALA A 329 -2.30 -18.12 -0.19
CA ALA A 329 -1.37 -17.90 0.92
C ALA A 329 -1.49 -19.04 1.96
N GLY A 330 -0.36 -19.40 2.58
CA GLY A 330 -0.35 -20.36 3.70
C GLY A 330 -1.26 -19.93 4.87
N ARG A 331 -1.60 -20.89 5.73
CA ARG A 331 -2.56 -20.70 6.85
C ARG A 331 -2.05 -19.62 7.82
N GLY A 332 -2.95 -18.81 8.39
CA GLY A 332 -2.63 -17.90 9.49
C GLY A 332 -2.42 -16.41 9.15
N ARG A 333 -2.93 -15.92 8.01
CA ARG A 333 -3.03 -14.47 7.76
C ARG A 333 -4.34 -13.91 8.28
N TYR A 334 -4.34 -12.63 8.68
CA TYR A 334 -5.42 -11.91 9.39
C TYR A 334 -6.80 -11.84 8.70
N HIS A 335 -6.99 -12.46 7.52
CA HIS A 335 -8.27 -12.52 6.82
C HIS A 335 -8.36 -13.81 5.99
N ALA A 336 -9.57 -14.38 5.89
CA ALA A 336 -9.82 -15.58 5.08
C ALA A 336 -9.61 -15.29 3.58
N GLY A 337 -10.13 -14.18 3.08
CA GLY A 337 -10.03 -13.75 1.69
C GLY A 337 -9.99 -12.23 1.55
N ARG A 338 -9.57 -11.76 0.38
CA ARG A 338 -9.72 -10.37 -0.06
C ARG A 338 -9.59 -10.23 -1.58
N TYR A 339 -10.54 -9.56 -2.20
CA TYR A 339 -10.46 -9.05 -3.56
C TYR A 339 -9.86 -7.63 -3.60
N THR A 340 -8.94 -7.37 -4.54
CA THR A 340 -8.29 -6.07 -4.76
C THR A 340 -8.22 -5.69 -6.24
N GLY A 341 -9.38 -5.52 -6.90
CA GLY A 341 -9.43 -4.88 -8.23
C GLY A 341 -8.74 -5.68 -9.36
N GLY A 342 -8.80 -7.01 -9.31
CA GLY A 342 -8.17 -7.89 -10.33
C GLY A 342 -7.46 -9.11 -9.74
N LYS A 343 -7.27 -9.12 -8.43
CA LYS A 343 -6.63 -10.20 -7.69
C LYS A 343 -7.47 -10.61 -6.49
N ILE A 344 -7.61 -11.92 -6.28
CA ILE A 344 -8.12 -12.52 -5.04
C ILE A 344 -6.91 -13.03 -4.27
N ARG A 345 -6.79 -12.66 -3.00
CA ARG A 345 -5.80 -13.23 -2.09
C ARG A 345 -6.52 -13.91 -0.95
N MET A 346 -6.24 -15.18 -0.74
CA MET A 346 -6.97 -15.97 0.25
C MET A 346 -6.07 -16.97 0.95
N ALA A 347 -6.46 -17.32 2.17
CA ALA A 347 -5.94 -18.47 2.88
C ALA A 347 -6.46 -19.74 2.21
N TRP A 348 -5.65 -20.80 2.29
CA TRP A 348 -6.05 -22.12 1.83
C TRP A 348 -6.24 -23.05 3.04
N ASP A 349 -7.49 -23.13 3.46
CA ASP A 349 -8.01 -23.92 4.57
C ASP A 349 -9.34 -24.60 4.17
N ASP A 350 -10.04 -25.20 5.14
CA ASP A 350 -11.30 -25.91 4.92
C ASP A 350 -12.44 -25.01 4.41
N GLN A 351 -12.30 -23.68 4.57
CA GLN A 351 -13.26 -22.67 4.10
C GLN A 351 -12.84 -22.03 2.77
N ALA A 352 -11.75 -22.46 2.16
CA ALA A 352 -11.20 -21.84 0.96
C ALA A 352 -12.20 -21.80 -0.21
N ALA A 353 -12.98 -22.85 -0.43
CA ALA A 353 -13.97 -22.86 -1.51
C ALA A 353 -15.06 -21.79 -1.33
N GLU A 354 -15.53 -21.62 -0.09
CA GLU A 354 -16.53 -20.61 0.25
C GLU A 354 -15.94 -19.20 0.17
N THR A 355 -14.75 -19.03 0.73
CA THR A 355 -13.98 -17.79 0.64
C THR A 355 -13.76 -17.39 -0.81
N PHE A 356 -13.38 -18.32 -1.68
CA PHE A 356 -13.21 -18.06 -3.10
C PHE A 356 -14.51 -17.59 -3.75
N ALA A 357 -15.64 -18.25 -3.48
CA ALA A 357 -16.94 -17.84 -4.01
C ALA A 357 -17.37 -16.45 -3.49
N HIS A 358 -17.10 -16.14 -2.22
CA HIS A 358 -17.34 -14.83 -1.60
C HIS A 358 -16.52 -13.74 -2.31
N GLU A 359 -15.21 -13.91 -2.41
CA GLU A 359 -14.33 -12.93 -3.06
C GLU A 359 -14.57 -12.80 -4.57
N LEU A 360 -14.92 -13.91 -5.24
CA LEU A 360 -15.29 -13.89 -6.65
C LEU A 360 -16.60 -13.13 -6.88
N THR A 361 -17.53 -13.19 -5.93
CA THR A 361 -18.75 -12.38 -5.97
C THR A 361 -18.45 -10.89 -5.90
N HIS A 362 -17.48 -10.46 -5.09
CA HIS A 362 -17.03 -9.06 -5.10
C HIS A 362 -16.43 -8.66 -6.46
N ALA A 363 -15.68 -9.55 -7.11
CA ALA A 363 -15.14 -9.28 -8.43
C ALA A 363 -16.24 -9.11 -9.50
N TYR A 364 -17.26 -9.96 -9.50
CA TYR A 364 -18.41 -9.82 -10.41
C TYR A 364 -19.29 -8.61 -10.06
N ALA A 365 -19.49 -8.32 -8.78
CA ALA A 365 -20.20 -7.13 -8.35
C ALA A 365 -19.50 -5.86 -8.86
N HIS A 366 -18.16 -5.82 -8.76
CA HIS A 366 -17.36 -4.73 -9.31
C HIS A 366 -17.45 -4.66 -10.84
N ALA A 367 -17.43 -5.79 -11.55
CA ALA A 367 -17.58 -5.81 -13.00
C ALA A 367 -18.97 -5.31 -13.48
N LEU A 368 -20.03 -5.56 -12.71
CA LEU A 368 -21.39 -5.12 -13.01
C LEU A 368 -21.63 -3.65 -12.65
N ALA A 369 -21.20 -3.25 -11.45
CA ALA A 369 -21.47 -1.91 -10.90
C ALA A 369 -20.38 -0.88 -11.25
N GLY A 370 -19.22 -1.33 -11.75
CA GLY A 370 -18.07 -0.50 -12.06
C GLY A 370 -17.55 0.28 -10.86
N GLU A 371 -16.99 1.46 -11.13
CA GLU A 371 -16.42 2.34 -10.11
C GLU A 371 -17.45 2.88 -9.12
N ALA A 372 -18.74 2.93 -9.49
CA ALA A 372 -19.80 3.42 -8.61
C ALA A 372 -19.92 2.59 -7.32
N LEU A 373 -19.65 1.28 -7.39
CA LEU A 373 -19.61 0.42 -6.21
C LEU A 373 -18.53 0.86 -5.20
N HIS A 374 -17.38 1.31 -5.69
CA HIS A 374 -16.30 1.82 -4.85
C HIS A 374 -16.61 3.23 -4.33
N ARG A 375 -17.09 4.13 -5.21
CA ARG A 375 -17.48 5.50 -4.82
C ARG A 375 -18.49 5.51 -3.68
N HIS A 376 -19.49 4.64 -3.76
CA HIS A 376 -20.56 4.54 -2.76
C HIS A 376 -20.34 3.39 -1.77
N HIS A 377 -19.10 2.90 -1.61
CA HIS A 377 -18.79 1.76 -0.74
C HIS A 377 -19.37 1.93 0.67
N ASP A 378 -19.22 3.10 1.28
CA ASP A 378 -19.73 3.35 2.64
C ASP A 378 -21.25 3.18 2.78
N HIS A 379 -21.99 3.29 1.67
CA HIS A 379 -23.46 3.17 1.63
C HIS A 379 -23.95 1.83 1.10
N LEU A 380 -23.05 1.07 0.47
CA LEU A 380 -23.34 -0.21 -0.20
C LEU A 380 -22.65 -1.39 0.47
N ARG A 381 -21.74 -1.17 1.44
CA ARG A 381 -20.92 -2.23 2.05
C ARG A 381 -21.77 -3.38 2.59
N PHE A 382 -22.81 -3.10 3.38
CA PHE A 382 -23.67 -4.17 3.91
C PHE A 382 -24.29 -5.02 2.79
N PHE A 383 -24.73 -4.39 1.69
CA PHE A 383 -25.26 -5.13 0.56
C PHE A 383 -24.18 -5.92 -0.16
N ASN A 384 -23.01 -5.34 -0.40
CA ASN A 384 -21.91 -6.00 -1.10
C ASN A 384 -21.36 -7.21 -0.31
N GLU A 385 -21.15 -7.06 0.99
CA GLU A 385 -20.73 -8.15 1.88
C GLU A 385 -21.84 -9.21 2.03
N GLY A 386 -23.08 -8.77 2.24
CA GLY A 386 -24.25 -9.64 2.32
C GLY A 386 -24.49 -10.45 1.05
N LEU A 387 -24.29 -9.83 -0.11
CA LEU A 387 -24.42 -10.48 -1.42
C LEU A 387 -23.34 -11.54 -1.58
N ALA A 388 -22.08 -11.21 -1.26
CA ALA A 388 -20.98 -12.15 -1.33
C ALA A 388 -21.20 -13.37 -0.41
N THR A 389 -21.68 -13.13 0.80
CA THR A 389 -22.05 -14.21 1.74
C THR A 389 -23.21 -15.06 1.20
N TRP A 390 -24.28 -14.43 0.70
CA TRP A 390 -25.43 -15.14 0.14
C TRP A 390 -25.04 -15.99 -1.08
N VAL A 391 -24.28 -15.43 -2.02
CA VAL A 391 -23.82 -16.18 -3.21
C VAL A 391 -22.88 -17.32 -2.83
N ALA A 392 -21.96 -17.11 -1.88
CA ALA A 392 -21.07 -18.17 -1.42
C ALA A 392 -21.83 -19.36 -0.83
N GLU A 393 -22.88 -19.10 -0.04
CA GLU A 393 -23.79 -20.14 0.47
C GLU A 393 -24.48 -20.89 -0.68
N GLN A 394 -25.01 -20.18 -1.67
CA GLN A 394 -25.71 -20.81 -2.80
C GLN A 394 -24.76 -21.58 -3.73
N ALA A 395 -23.50 -21.14 -3.85
CA ALA A 395 -22.51 -21.73 -4.74
C ALA A 395 -21.83 -22.98 -4.16
N VAL A 396 -21.78 -23.10 -2.83
CA VAL A 396 -21.11 -24.21 -2.13
C VAL A 396 -22.14 -25.11 -1.45
N GLU A 397 -22.42 -26.28 -2.04
CA GLU A 397 -23.44 -27.24 -1.55
C GLU A 397 -23.28 -27.66 -0.08
N THR A 398 -22.04 -27.71 0.41
CA THR A 398 -21.71 -28.07 1.80
C THR A 398 -21.42 -26.85 2.67
N SER A 399 -21.89 -25.66 2.29
CA SER A 399 -21.65 -24.46 3.09
C SER A 399 -22.28 -24.63 4.48
N THR A 400 -21.47 -24.37 5.51
CA THR A 400 -21.90 -24.42 6.91
C THR A 400 -21.98 -23.02 7.55
N SER A 401 -21.67 -21.97 6.80
CA SER A 401 -21.49 -20.61 7.31
C SER A 401 -22.76 -19.80 7.48
N ALA A 402 -23.84 -20.18 6.79
CA ALA A 402 -25.05 -19.37 6.76
C ALA A 402 -25.81 -19.39 8.09
N ASP A 403 -25.83 -20.53 8.79
CA ASP A 403 -26.43 -20.62 10.12
C ASP A 403 -25.73 -19.70 11.15
N PRO A 404 -24.39 -19.64 11.22
CA PRO A 404 -23.66 -18.62 11.97
C PRO A 404 -24.07 -17.17 11.68
N PHE A 405 -24.15 -16.77 10.41
CA PHE A 405 -24.55 -15.39 10.05
C PHE A 405 -26.01 -15.09 10.41
N ARG A 406 -26.93 -16.04 10.23
CA ARG A 406 -28.34 -15.88 10.62
C ARG A 406 -28.50 -15.80 12.14
N ALA A 407 -27.75 -16.61 12.89
CA ALA A 407 -27.70 -16.52 14.35
C ALA A 407 -27.16 -15.16 14.81
N TRP A 408 -26.11 -14.67 14.17
CA TRP A 408 -25.54 -13.35 14.45
C TRP A 408 -26.54 -12.23 14.12
N ALA A 409 -27.21 -12.27 12.97
CA ALA A 409 -28.24 -11.30 12.59
C ALA A 409 -29.41 -11.27 13.61
N GLY A 410 -29.87 -12.44 14.07
CA GLY A 410 -30.91 -12.54 15.10
C GLY A 410 -30.49 -11.95 16.44
N ALA A 411 -29.23 -12.16 16.83
CA ALA A 411 -28.66 -11.57 18.04
C ALA A 411 -28.52 -10.05 17.95
N ILE A 412 -28.06 -9.52 16.80
CA ILE A 412 -27.98 -8.07 16.50
C ILE A 412 -29.38 -7.43 16.53
N TYR A 413 -30.39 -8.14 16.01
CA TYR A 413 -31.79 -7.69 16.09
C TYR A 413 -32.24 -7.54 17.55
N GLY A 414 -31.90 -8.50 18.41
CA GLY A 414 -32.20 -8.42 19.86
C GLY A 414 -31.52 -7.26 20.60
N LEU A 415 -30.44 -6.69 20.05
CA LEU A 415 -29.79 -5.48 20.55
C LEU A 415 -30.36 -4.18 19.96
N ASP A 416 -31.33 -4.26 19.05
CA ASP A 416 -31.88 -3.11 18.32
C ASP A 416 -30.85 -2.39 17.42
N HIS A 417 -29.81 -3.10 16.96
CA HIS A 417 -28.77 -2.53 16.08
C HIS A 417 -29.12 -2.62 14.58
N HIS A 418 -30.23 -3.26 14.23
CA HIS A 418 -30.55 -3.69 12.88
C HIS A 418 -31.14 -2.60 11.96
N HIS A 419 -31.32 -1.37 12.45
CA HIS A 419 -31.98 -0.31 11.69
C HIS A 419 -31.30 -0.02 10.35
N PHE A 420 -32.12 0.16 9.31
CA PHE A 420 -31.64 0.36 7.94
C PHE A 420 -30.83 1.65 7.76
N ASP A 421 -31.30 2.78 8.30
CA ASP A 421 -30.62 4.05 8.05
C ASP A 421 -29.15 4.04 8.55
N PRO A 422 -28.85 3.59 9.79
CA PRO A 422 -27.45 3.39 10.22
C PRO A 422 -26.68 2.37 9.39
N LEU A 423 -27.34 1.35 8.82
CA LEU A 423 -26.69 0.34 7.99
C LEU A 423 -26.21 0.91 6.64
N THR A 424 -26.86 1.98 6.17
CA THR A 424 -26.48 2.70 4.95
C THR A 424 -25.39 3.77 5.16
N ASP A 425 -24.78 3.86 6.34
CA ASP A 425 -23.62 4.73 6.62
C ASP A 425 -22.59 3.96 7.45
N ASP A 426 -21.78 3.14 6.76
CA ASP A 426 -20.81 2.25 7.39
C ASP A 426 -19.79 3.00 8.26
N LYS A 427 -19.37 4.19 7.82
CA LYS A 427 -18.41 5.02 8.55
C LYS A 427 -19.00 5.58 9.83
N ALA A 428 -20.24 6.06 9.82
CA ALA A 428 -20.90 6.49 11.05
C ALA A 428 -21.17 5.29 11.97
N ARG A 429 -21.63 4.18 11.39
CA ARG A 429 -21.95 2.95 12.11
C ARG A 429 -20.74 2.38 12.85
N ALA A 430 -19.59 2.24 12.19
CA ALA A 430 -18.37 1.67 12.78
C ALA A 430 -17.81 2.49 13.96
N LYS A 431 -18.20 3.76 14.10
CA LYS A 431 -17.83 4.57 15.28
C LYS A 431 -18.55 4.08 16.54
N THR A 432 -19.76 3.57 16.41
CA THR A 432 -20.64 3.23 17.55
C THR A 432 -20.92 1.74 17.67
N LEU A 433 -20.87 0.96 16.60
CA LEU A 433 -21.20 -0.46 16.55
C LEU A 433 -20.02 -1.29 16.03
N ASP A 434 -20.17 -2.62 16.07
CA ASP A 434 -19.15 -3.53 15.56
C ASP A 434 -19.03 -3.41 14.01
N PRO A 435 -17.82 -3.16 13.46
CA PRO A 435 -17.58 -3.01 12.03
C PRO A 435 -17.85 -4.27 11.19
N PHE A 436 -18.11 -5.42 11.82
CA PHE A 436 -18.45 -6.67 11.14
C PHE A 436 -19.96 -6.96 11.05
N GLU A 437 -20.82 -6.20 11.74
CA GLU A 437 -22.28 -6.34 11.61
C GLU A 437 -22.84 -6.16 10.18
N PRO A 438 -22.20 -5.41 9.24
CA PRO A 438 -22.67 -5.34 7.86
C PRO A 438 -22.79 -6.70 7.16
N TYR A 439 -22.00 -7.72 7.54
CA TYR A 439 -22.07 -9.05 6.93
C TYR A 439 -23.40 -9.78 7.25
N PRO A 440 -23.73 -10.09 8.52
CA PRO A 440 -24.97 -10.79 8.85
C PRO A 440 -26.23 -9.97 8.52
N LEU A 441 -26.20 -8.64 8.70
CA LEU A 441 -27.33 -7.79 8.35
C LEU A 441 -27.49 -7.65 6.83
N GLY A 442 -26.38 -7.61 6.10
CA GLY A 442 -26.33 -7.67 4.66
C GLY A 442 -26.98 -8.93 4.10
N LEU A 443 -26.59 -10.10 4.62
CA LEU A 443 -27.16 -11.38 4.23
C LEU A 443 -28.69 -11.37 4.38
N ALA A 444 -29.19 -10.95 5.55
CA ALA A 444 -30.63 -10.88 5.80
C ALA A 444 -31.35 -9.91 4.84
N PHE A 445 -30.71 -8.81 4.45
CA PHE A 445 -31.25 -7.86 3.47
C PHE A 445 -31.29 -8.46 2.06
N VAL A 446 -30.22 -9.12 1.63
CA VAL A 446 -30.15 -9.77 0.31
C VAL A 446 -31.16 -10.91 0.19
N GLU A 447 -31.32 -11.71 1.23
CA GLU A 447 -32.37 -12.74 1.27
C GLU A 447 -33.77 -12.11 1.17
N ALA A 448 -34.04 -11.02 1.89
CA ALA A 448 -35.32 -10.30 1.79
C ALA A 448 -35.56 -9.72 0.39
N LEU A 449 -34.52 -9.19 -0.25
CA LEU A 449 -34.56 -8.69 -1.63
C LEU A 449 -34.88 -9.83 -2.62
N VAL A 450 -34.23 -10.97 -2.46
CA VAL A 450 -34.43 -12.16 -3.32
C VAL A 450 -35.82 -12.76 -3.12
N ASP A 451 -36.32 -12.83 -1.89
CA ASP A 451 -37.68 -13.31 -1.63
C ASP A 451 -38.75 -12.44 -2.29
N ALA A 452 -38.57 -11.11 -2.22
CA ALA A 452 -39.55 -10.15 -2.75
C ALA A 452 -39.52 -10.06 -4.28
N HIS A 453 -38.33 -10.16 -4.89
CA HIS A 453 -38.14 -9.82 -6.30
C HIS A 453 -37.40 -10.88 -7.15
N GLY A 454 -37.11 -12.04 -6.56
CA GLY A 454 -36.50 -13.18 -7.23
C GLY A 454 -34.96 -13.18 -7.23
N PRO A 455 -34.34 -14.29 -7.67
CA PRO A 455 -32.90 -14.53 -7.54
C PRO A 455 -32.01 -13.57 -8.34
N LEU A 456 -32.55 -12.91 -9.37
CA LEU A 456 -31.82 -11.93 -10.18
C LEU A 456 -31.94 -10.49 -9.66
N ALA A 457 -32.68 -10.25 -8.57
CA ALA A 457 -32.84 -8.91 -8.00
C ALA A 457 -31.50 -8.26 -7.61
N PRO A 458 -30.52 -8.96 -6.99
CA PRO A 458 -29.22 -8.35 -6.67
C PRO A 458 -28.44 -7.88 -7.89
N ARG A 459 -28.53 -8.61 -9.02
CA ARG A 459 -27.92 -8.19 -10.29
C ARG A 459 -28.51 -6.85 -10.75
N CYS A 460 -29.84 -6.72 -10.74
CA CYS A 460 -30.48 -5.46 -11.12
C CYS A 460 -29.99 -4.31 -10.23
N VAL A 461 -29.88 -4.52 -8.91
CA VAL A 461 -29.35 -3.52 -7.97
C VAL A 461 -27.93 -3.10 -8.37
N LEU A 462 -27.03 -4.04 -8.66
CA LEU A 462 -25.66 -3.74 -9.11
C LEU A 462 -25.63 -2.96 -10.44
N GLU A 463 -26.45 -3.36 -11.41
CA GLU A 463 -26.57 -2.64 -12.69
C GLU A 463 -27.11 -1.21 -12.50
N GLN A 464 -28.04 -1.00 -11.56
CA GLN A 464 -28.54 0.35 -11.23
C GLN A 464 -27.52 1.17 -10.44
N VAL A 465 -26.67 0.55 -9.62
CA VAL A 465 -25.53 1.22 -8.99
C VAL A 465 -24.57 1.76 -10.05
N ALA A 466 -24.31 1.00 -11.13
CA ALA A 466 -23.47 1.46 -12.24
C ALA A 466 -23.94 2.77 -12.90
N LEU A 467 -25.26 3.04 -12.82
CA LEU A 467 -25.90 4.21 -13.41
C LEU A 467 -25.99 5.40 -12.44
N LEU A 468 -25.45 5.27 -11.22
CA LEU A 468 -25.42 6.38 -10.28
C LEU A 468 -24.51 7.50 -10.81
N PRO A 469 -24.97 8.77 -10.73
CA PRO A 469 -24.13 9.90 -11.10
C PRO A 469 -22.99 10.07 -10.09
N ASP A 470 -21.97 10.84 -10.46
CA ASP A 470 -20.85 11.22 -9.56
C ASP A 470 -21.26 12.15 -8.40
N GLN A 471 -22.56 12.35 -8.16
CA GLN A 471 -23.08 13.19 -7.08
C GLN A 471 -23.20 12.39 -5.77
N ASP A 472 -23.14 13.11 -4.65
CA ASP A 472 -23.23 12.57 -3.28
C ASP A 472 -24.66 12.10 -2.91
N LEU A 473 -25.21 11.14 -3.66
CA LEU A 473 -26.34 10.36 -3.16
C LEU A 473 -25.85 9.47 -2.02
N VAL A 474 -26.44 9.63 -0.84
CA VAL A 474 -26.06 8.92 0.38
C VAL A 474 -27.27 8.31 1.07
N GLY A 475 -27.01 7.31 1.90
CA GLY A 475 -28.01 6.69 2.77
C GLY A 475 -29.27 6.25 2.03
N ARG A 476 -30.44 6.52 2.61
CA ARG A 476 -31.75 6.11 2.06
C ARG A 476 -32.05 6.69 0.67
N ALA A 477 -31.58 7.90 0.37
CA ALA A 477 -31.83 8.54 -0.93
C ALA A 477 -31.14 7.77 -2.08
N LEU A 478 -29.93 7.29 -1.85
CA LEU A 478 -29.23 6.38 -2.77
C LEU A 478 -30.05 5.11 -3.00
N TRP A 479 -30.52 4.47 -1.93
CA TRP A 479 -31.26 3.22 -2.01
C TRP A 479 -32.61 3.35 -2.74
N TYR A 480 -33.36 4.43 -2.50
CA TYR A 480 -34.56 4.71 -3.30
C TYR A 480 -34.23 4.88 -4.78
N ARG A 481 -33.15 5.58 -5.12
CA ARG A 481 -32.75 5.80 -6.52
C ARG A 481 -32.38 4.50 -7.24
N VAL A 482 -31.61 3.64 -6.57
CA VAL A 482 -31.16 2.34 -7.10
C VAL A 482 -32.36 1.40 -7.28
N LEU A 483 -33.18 1.23 -6.23
CA LEU A 483 -34.32 0.32 -6.24
C LEU A 483 -35.43 0.77 -7.20
N ALA A 484 -35.67 2.09 -7.32
CA ALA A 484 -36.63 2.62 -8.31
C ALA A 484 -36.22 2.28 -9.76
N GLY A 485 -34.91 2.22 -10.05
CA GLY A 485 -34.40 1.78 -11.35
C GLY A 485 -34.77 0.33 -11.68
N CYS A 486 -34.89 -0.51 -10.65
CA CYS A 486 -35.36 -1.89 -10.75
C CYS A 486 -36.89 -2.04 -10.59
N ARG A 487 -37.61 -0.94 -10.32
CA ARG A 487 -39.03 -0.94 -9.93
C ARG A 487 -39.31 -1.75 -8.66
N PHE A 488 -38.36 -1.75 -7.73
CA PHE A 488 -38.49 -2.37 -6.42
C PHE A 488 -38.94 -1.35 -5.37
N ASP A 489 -39.78 -1.77 -4.42
CA ASP A 489 -40.27 -0.91 -3.34
C ASP A 489 -39.45 -1.10 -2.07
N LEU A 490 -38.74 -0.07 -1.63
CA LEU A 490 -37.88 -0.15 -0.45
C LEU A 490 -38.66 -0.50 0.83
N PRO A 491 -39.80 0.15 1.15
CA PRO A 491 -40.70 -0.27 2.24
C PRO A 491 -41.05 -1.76 2.27
N GLU A 492 -41.36 -2.36 1.13
CA GLU A 492 -41.66 -3.80 1.02
C GLU A 492 -40.45 -4.65 1.42
N ILE A 493 -39.27 -4.35 0.86
CA ILE A 493 -38.01 -5.05 1.19
C ILE A 493 -37.66 -4.89 2.67
N LEU A 494 -37.83 -3.69 3.25
CA LEU A 494 -37.55 -3.44 4.66
C LEU A 494 -38.52 -4.20 5.60
N ALA A 495 -39.78 -4.35 5.20
CA ALA A 495 -40.74 -5.17 5.95
C ALA A 495 -40.36 -6.66 5.90
N ALA A 496 -39.91 -7.17 4.75
CA ALA A 496 -39.42 -8.54 4.62
C ALA A 496 -38.13 -8.77 5.45
N TYR A 497 -37.21 -7.81 5.40
CA TYR A 497 -35.97 -7.79 6.18
C TYR A 497 -36.24 -7.87 7.69
N ASP A 498 -37.13 -7.01 8.22
CA ASP A 498 -37.50 -7.00 9.63
C ASP A 498 -38.17 -8.31 10.08
N ASN A 499 -39.10 -8.84 9.27
CA ASN A 499 -39.74 -10.13 9.55
C ASN A 499 -38.74 -11.29 9.60
N ARG A 500 -37.74 -11.26 8.71
CA ARG A 500 -36.67 -12.25 8.65
C ARG A 500 -35.78 -12.17 9.88
N LEU A 501 -35.34 -10.98 10.28
CA LEU A 501 -34.57 -10.79 11.51
C LEU A 501 -35.34 -11.22 12.77
N LYS A 502 -36.64 -10.91 12.85
CA LYS A 502 -37.54 -11.43 13.91
C LYS A 502 -37.56 -12.95 13.94
N SER A 503 -37.56 -13.60 12.78
CA SER A 503 -37.53 -15.07 12.70
C SER A 503 -36.21 -15.64 13.22
N TYR A 504 -35.08 -14.98 12.90
CA TYR A 504 -33.76 -15.35 13.40
C TYR A 504 -33.66 -15.16 14.91
N ALA A 505 -34.11 -14.02 15.43
CA ALA A 505 -34.09 -13.72 16.87
C ALA A 505 -34.95 -14.70 17.70
N ARG A 506 -36.04 -15.25 17.13
CA ARG A 506 -36.82 -16.31 17.80
C ARG A 506 -36.04 -17.61 17.96
N ARG A 507 -35.17 -17.94 17.01
CA ARG A 507 -34.35 -19.16 17.03
C ARG A 507 -33.08 -18.96 17.85
N TRP A 508 -32.51 -17.76 17.82
CA TRP A 508 -31.27 -17.40 18.51
C TRP A 508 -31.48 -16.12 19.34
N PRO A 509 -32.11 -16.22 20.52
CA PRO A 509 -32.40 -15.06 21.35
C PRO A 509 -31.11 -14.42 21.89
N SER A 510 -31.06 -13.09 21.85
CA SER A 510 -30.03 -12.31 22.53
C SER A 510 -30.24 -12.34 24.06
N PRO A 511 -29.19 -12.41 24.89
CA PRO A 511 -29.31 -12.18 26.32
C PRO A 511 -29.87 -10.77 26.54
N ALA A 512 -31.04 -10.68 27.17
CA ALA A 512 -31.93 -9.51 27.17
C ALA A 512 -31.35 -8.21 27.77
N ARG A 513 -30.13 -8.23 28.32
CA ARG A 513 -29.31 -7.05 28.68
C ARG A 513 -27.95 -7.51 29.17
N LEU A 514 -26.89 -7.08 28.49
CA LEU A 514 -25.58 -6.99 29.12
C LEU A 514 -25.55 -5.73 29.97
N VAL A 515 -25.29 -5.89 31.28
CA VAL A 515 -25.35 -4.85 32.31
C VAL A 515 -24.05 -4.00 32.26
N PRO A 516 -24.08 -2.71 32.70
CA PRO A 516 -22.91 -1.85 32.66
C PRO A 516 -21.69 -2.45 33.36
N VAL A 517 -20.53 -2.22 32.75
CA VAL A 517 -19.20 -2.64 33.21
C VAL A 517 -18.58 -1.49 34.00
N SER A 518 -17.86 -1.79 35.09
CA SER A 518 -16.99 -0.80 35.77
C SER A 518 -15.53 -1.04 35.40
N ALA A 519 -14.77 0.04 35.21
CA ALA A 519 -13.31 -0.02 35.12
C ALA A 519 -12.69 0.05 36.53
N ASP A 520 -11.64 -0.74 36.75
CA ASP A 520 -10.85 -0.79 37.99
C ASP A 520 -9.35 -0.95 37.64
N VAL A 521 -8.46 -0.77 38.61
CA VAL A 521 -7.02 -1.04 38.45
C VAL A 521 -6.61 -2.14 39.42
N GLU A 522 -6.12 -3.25 38.88
CA GLU A 522 -5.66 -4.40 39.65
C GLU A 522 -4.20 -4.70 39.27
N ASP A 523 -3.31 -4.76 40.26
CA ASP A 523 -1.87 -4.96 40.07
C ASP A 523 -1.20 -3.94 39.11
N GLY A 524 -1.75 -2.71 39.05
CA GLY A 524 -1.26 -1.64 38.18
C GLY A 524 -1.78 -1.71 36.75
N GLU A 525 -2.61 -2.70 36.42
CA GLU A 525 -3.22 -2.87 35.10
C GLU A 525 -4.72 -2.57 35.15
N PRO A 526 -5.27 -1.84 34.17
CA PRO A 526 -6.71 -1.62 34.10
C PRO A 526 -7.45 -2.90 33.73
N VAL A 527 -8.56 -3.14 34.42
CA VAL A 527 -9.42 -4.32 34.25
C VAL A 527 -10.87 -3.89 34.17
N LEU A 528 -11.61 -4.45 33.20
CA LEU A 528 -13.06 -4.34 33.14
C LEU A 528 -13.72 -5.42 34.01
N ARG A 529 -14.57 -5.00 34.95
CA ARG A 529 -15.39 -5.92 35.77
C ARG A 529 -16.74 -6.16 35.12
N VAL A 530 -16.97 -7.40 34.72
CA VAL A 530 -18.17 -7.85 34.00
C VAL A 530 -19.01 -8.73 34.93
N PRO A 531 -20.32 -8.46 35.09
CA PRO A 531 -21.20 -9.31 35.91
C PRO A 531 -21.23 -10.77 35.42
N GLU A 532 -21.00 -11.72 36.31
CA GLU A 532 -20.83 -13.15 36.01
C GLU A 532 -22.12 -13.87 35.56
N ALA A 533 -23.28 -13.18 35.60
CA ALA A 533 -24.60 -13.81 35.66
C ALA A 533 -25.31 -14.10 34.32
N VAL A 534 -24.61 -14.18 33.18
CA VAL A 534 -25.29 -14.25 31.85
C VAL A 534 -25.40 -15.67 31.28
N GLY A 535 -24.74 -16.68 31.88
CA GLY A 535 -24.85 -18.08 31.45
C GLY A 535 -24.33 -18.38 30.04
N VAL A 536 -23.65 -17.42 29.42
CA VAL A 536 -23.02 -17.50 28.09
C VAL A 536 -21.56 -17.04 28.19
N PRO A 537 -20.65 -17.55 27.35
CA PRO A 537 -19.27 -17.07 27.34
C PRO A 537 -19.22 -15.60 26.94
N LEU A 538 -18.68 -14.75 27.83
CA LEU A 538 -18.53 -13.32 27.59
C LEU A 538 -17.12 -13.01 27.07
N VAL A 539 -17.04 -11.97 26.25
CA VAL A 539 -15.79 -11.42 25.70
C VAL A 539 -15.83 -9.91 25.78
N CYS A 540 -14.67 -9.27 25.88
CA CYS A 540 -14.56 -7.83 25.68
C CYS A 540 -13.68 -7.56 24.48
N ARG A 541 -13.94 -6.44 23.82
CA ARG A 541 -13.13 -5.97 22.71
C ARG A 541 -12.70 -4.54 22.99
N PHE A 542 -11.43 -4.23 22.77
CA PHE A 542 -10.85 -2.93 22.99
C PHE A 542 -10.39 -2.31 21.67
N ARG A 543 -10.40 -0.99 21.61
CA ARG A 543 -9.77 -0.25 20.52
C ARG A 543 -8.99 0.92 21.07
N SER A 544 -7.82 1.17 20.48
CA SER A 544 -7.04 2.34 20.82
C SER A 544 -7.75 3.62 20.36
N ARG A 545 -8.39 3.65 19.19
CA ARG A 545 -9.01 4.86 18.61
C ARG A 545 -10.34 4.56 17.94
N VAL A 546 -11.18 5.57 17.79
CA VAL A 546 -12.53 5.44 17.17
C VAL A 546 -12.46 4.89 15.75
N ASP A 547 -11.38 5.20 15.01
CA ASP A 547 -11.11 4.73 13.65
C ASP A 547 -10.09 3.57 13.60
N ALA A 548 -9.98 2.79 14.69
CA ALA A 548 -9.14 1.61 14.72
C ALA A 548 -9.58 0.61 13.64
N LYS A 549 -8.60 0.02 12.95
CA LYS A 549 -8.91 -1.01 11.96
C LYS A 549 -9.32 -2.29 12.68
N PRO A 550 -10.07 -3.19 12.03
CA PRO A 550 -10.43 -4.47 12.64
C PRO A 550 -9.25 -5.30 13.16
N ALA A 551 -8.09 -5.23 12.48
CA ALA A 551 -6.86 -5.89 12.91
C ALA A 551 -6.19 -5.24 14.15
N ASP A 552 -6.58 -4.02 14.50
CA ASP A 552 -6.11 -3.29 15.69
C ASP A 552 -7.04 -3.51 16.91
N LEU A 553 -8.10 -4.31 16.76
CA LEU A 553 -9.05 -4.61 17.84
C LEU A 553 -8.49 -5.75 18.70
N ASP A 554 -8.46 -5.52 20.01
CA ASP A 554 -7.97 -6.50 20.99
C ASP A 554 -9.15 -7.18 21.66
N GLU A 555 -9.31 -8.47 21.42
CA GLU A 555 -10.41 -9.27 21.95
C GLU A 555 -9.93 -10.18 23.08
N GLN A 556 -10.57 -10.08 24.24
CA GLN A 556 -10.21 -10.79 25.46
C GLN A 556 -11.40 -11.59 25.98
N ALA A 557 -11.16 -12.81 26.43
CA ALA A 557 -12.19 -13.59 27.12
C ALA A 557 -12.44 -13.03 28.53
N VAL A 558 -13.69 -13.00 28.97
CA VAL A 558 -14.02 -12.67 30.36
C VAL A 558 -13.76 -13.90 31.23
N LEU A 559 -12.82 -13.77 32.18
CA LEU A 559 -12.44 -14.85 33.10
C LEU A 559 -12.77 -14.44 34.54
N ARG A 560 -13.68 -15.18 35.20
CA ARG A 560 -14.12 -14.89 36.58
C ARG A 560 -14.59 -13.43 36.76
N GLY A 561 -15.39 -12.96 35.80
CA GLY A 561 -15.89 -11.58 35.77
C GLY A 561 -14.84 -10.50 35.47
N ARG A 562 -13.64 -10.86 34.99
CA ARG A 562 -12.55 -9.92 34.68
C ARG A 562 -12.20 -9.95 33.19
N CYS A 563 -11.98 -8.78 32.62
CA CYS A 563 -11.46 -8.58 31.27
C CYS A 563 -10.20 -7.70 31.35
N PRO A 564 -9.00 -8.26 31.23
CA PRO A 564 -7.76 -7.48 31.25
C PRO A 564 -7.69 -6.61 29.98
N VAL A 565 -7.21 -5.38 30.11
CA VAL A 565 -6.96 -4.50 28.96
C VAL A 565 -5.50 -4.66 28.55
N THR A 566 -5.23 -5.33 27.43
CA THR A 566 -3.84 -5.64 27.05
C THR A 566 -3.20 -4.61 26.11
N THR A 567 -4.01 -3.72 25.55
CA THR A 567 -3.59 -2.68 24.61
C THR A 567 -4.09 -1.31 25.03
N ILE A 568 -3.28 -0.59 25.81
CA ILE A 568 -3.47 0.83 26.07
C ILE A 568 -2.22 1.57 25.59
N ASP A 569 -2.40 2.54 24.71
CA ASP A 569 -1.35 3.52 24.45
C ASP A 569 -1.09 4.26 25.78
N ALA A 570 0.13 4.14 26.31
CA ALA A 570 0.53 4.82 27.53
C ALA A 570 0.18 6.32 27.45
N GLY A 571 -0.66 6.80 28.37
CA GLY A 571 -1.07 8.22 28.47
C GLY A 571 -2.50 8.55 28.05
N ARG A 572 -3.38 7.58 27.81
CA ARG A 572 -4.80 7.85 27.55
C ARG A 572 -5.62 7.91 28.82
N GLU A 573 -6.51 8.90 28.89
CA GLU A 573 -7.45 9.11 30.00
C GLU A 573 -8.70 8.21 29.92
N THR A 574 -8.95 7.59 28.75
CA THR A 574 -10.15 6.78 28.49
C THR A 574 -9.85 5.50 27.72
N ILE A 575 -10.57 4.42 28.04
CA ILE A 575 -10.59 3.15 27.31
C ILE A 575 -11.90 3.04 26.53
N SER A 576 -11.80 2.77 25.22
CA SER A 576 -12.95 2.42 24.39
C SER A 576 -13.10 0.90 24.35
N TYR A 577 -14.27 0.38 24.73
CA TYR A 577 -14.53 -1.05 24.82
C TYR A 577 -15.92 -1.42 24.29
N GLN A 578 -16.08 -2.70 23.92
CA GLN A 578 -17.37 -3.37 23.75
C GLN A 578 -17.43 -4.59 24.65
N LEU A 579 -18.59 -4.86 25.22
CA LEU A 579 -18.87 -6.15 25.84
C LEU A 579 -19.63 -7.00 24.85
N GLY A 580 -19.27 -8.27 24.74
CA GLY A 580 -19.92 -9.20 23.84
C GLY A 580 -20.11 -10.57 24.45
N TRP A 581 -20.83 -11.41 23.73
CA TRP A 581 -21.04 -12.81 24.09
C TRP A 581 -20.80 -13.69 22.86
N ARG A 582 -20.27 -14.88 23.09
CA ARG A 582 -20.09 -15.87 22.02
C ARG A 582 -21.38 -16.64 21.81
N LEU A 583 -21.79 -16.72 20.56
CA LEU A 583 -22.79 -17.66 20.08
C LEU A 583 -22.21 -19.09 20.12
N PRO A 584 -23.04 -20.15 20.15
CA PRO A 584 -22.59 -21.54 20.09
C PRO A 584 -21.58 -21.89 18.98
N MET A 585 -21.54 -21.14 17.88
CA MET A 585 -20.63 -21.29 16.73
C MET A 585 -19.29 -20.57 16.94
N GLY A 586 -19.05 -19.97 18.11
CA GLY A 586 -17.82 -19.27 18.48
C GLY A 586 -17.77 -17.79 18.14
N TRP A 587 -18.64 -17.30 17.25
CA TRP A 587 -18.71 -15.87 16.88
C TRP A 587 -19.24 -15.02 18.01
N ALA A 588 -18.70 -13.82 18.16
CA ALA A 588 -19.11 -12.90 19.21
C ALA A 588 -20.01 -11.79 18.68
N VAL A 589 -21.04 -11.45 19.45
CA VAL A 589 -21.92 -10.31 19.20
C VAL A 589 -21.66 -9.28 20.28
N TYR A 590 -21.55 -8.01 19.90
CA TYR A 590 -21.08 -6.94 20.76
C TYR A 590 -22.16 -5.88 21.00
N THR A 591 -22.15 -5.30 22.20
CA THR A 591 -22.84 -4.05 22.50
C THR A 591 -22.22 -2.90 21.72
N PRO A 592 -22.86 -1.71 21.68
CA PRO A 592 -22.22 -0.51 21.16
C PRO A 592 -20.92 -0.21 21.90
N TRP A 593 -20.01 0.51 21.23
CA TRP A 593 -18.80 1.04 21.83
C TRP A 593 -19.16 1.97 22.99
N ALA A 594 -18.51 1.76 24.13
CA ALA A 594 -18.57 2.60 25.30
C ALA A 594 -17.18 3.10 25.68
N GLU A 595 -17.13 4.23 26.37
CA GLU A 595 -15.90 4.81 26.90
C GLU A 595 -15.94 4.79 28.43
N LEU A 596 -14.82 4.40 29.05
CA LEU A 596 -14.63 4.46 30.49
C LEU A 596 -13.35 5.23 30.81
N PRO A 597 -13.36 6.12 31.82
CA PRO A 597 -12.13 6.74 32.30
C PRO A 597 -11.21 5.66 32.89
N VAL A 598 -9.90 5.82 32.66
CA VAL A 598 -8.88 5.02 33.34
C VAL A 598 -8.70 5.59 34.75
N PRO A 599 -8.83 4.80 35.83
CA PRO A 599 -8.70 5.29 37.20
C PRO A 599 -7.31 5.82 37.56
#